data_AF-A0A1J7BAW8-F1
#
_entry.id   AF-A0A1J7BAW8-F1
#
_cell.length_a   1.000
_cell.length_b   1.000
_cell.length_c   1.000
_cell.angle_alpha   90.00
_cell.angle_beta   90.00
_cell.angle_gamma   90.00
#
_symmetry.space_group_name_H-M   'P 1'
#
loop_
_entity.id
_entity.type
_entity.pdbx_description
1 polymer ?
#
loop_
_entity_poly.entity_id
_entity_poly.type
_entity_poly.pdbx_seq_one_letter_code
_entity_poly.pdbx_strand_id
1 'polypeptide(L)' 'MSQQNAPGDATAYVGLPADEAEVRARADGWQTVRRLPKDAIVTMEFMPGRLNLTVEDGAVTRAWIG' A
#
# COMPACT_ATOMS: atom_id res chain seq x y z
N MET A 1 18.52 3.43 15.41
CA MET A 1 17.85 2.78 14.26
C MET A 1 16.37 3.07 14.40
N SER A 2 15.85 4.01 13.61
CA SER A 2 14.46 4.45 13.73
C SER A 2 13.55 3.39 13.11
N GLN A 3 12.83 2.63 13.94
CA GLN A 3 11.68 1.86 13.48
C GLN A 3 10.67 2.87 12.94
N GLN A 4 10.63 3.01 11.62
CA GLN A 4 9.70 3.92 10.97
C GLN A 4 8.32 3.25 11.04
N ASN A 5 7.52 3.69 12.00
CA ASN A 5 6.09 3.38 12.07
C ASN A 5 5.43 3.83 10.76
N ALA A 6 4.34 3.14 10.37
CA ALA A 6 3.57 3.49 9.19
C ALA A 6 3.20 5.00 9.20
N PRO A 7 3.33 5.71 8.06
CA PRO A 7 3.03 7.14 7.98
C PRO A 7 1.56 7.48 8.29
N GLY A 8 0.65 6.52 8.10
CA GLY A 8 -0.78 6.69 8.33
C GLY A 8 -1.57 5.40 8.21
N ASP A 9 -2.89 5.55 8.10
CA ASP A 9 -3.83 4.44 7.92
C ASP A 9 -3.81 3.94 6.48
N ALA A 10 -3.45 2.67 6.29
CA ALA A 10 -3.44 2.02 4.99
C ALA A 10 -4.85 1.94 4.37
N THR A 11 -5.91 1.81 5.17
CA THR A 11 -7.27 1.61 4.67
C THR A 11 -7.83 2.84 3.94
N ALA A 12 -7.23 4.01 4.14
CA ALA A 12 -7.62 5.27 3.50
C ALA A 12 -7.53 5.26 1.96
N TYR A 13 -6.84 4.29 1.37
CA TYR A 13 -6.67 4.16 -0.09
C TYR A 13 -7.62 3.16 -0.74
N VAL A 14 -8.41 2.42 0.03
CA VAL A 14 -9.39 1.45 -0.51
C VAL A 14 -10.48 2.18 -1.29
N GLY A 15 -10.83 1.66 -2.46
CA GLY A 15 -11.82 2.24 -3.38
C GLY A 15 -11.26 3.27 -4.35
N LEU A 16 -10.03 3.76 -4.15
CA LEU A 16 -9.38 4.68 -5.09
C LEU A 16 -8.88 3.93 -6.34
N PRO A 17 -8.79 4.62 -7.49
CA PRO A 17 -7.99 4.15 -8.61
C PRO A 17 -6.55 3.89 -8.18
N ALA A 18 -5.94 2.80 -8.63
CA ALA A 18 -4.62 2.39 -8.18
C ALA A 18 -3.53 3.46 -8.42
N ASP A 19 -3.64 4.21 -9.52
CA ASP A 19 -2.74 5.33 -9.84
C ASP A 19 -2.86 6.49 -8.84
N GLU A 20 -4.10 6.87 -8.53
CA GLU A 20 -4.36 7.92 -7.55
C GLU A 20 -3.91 7.49 -6.15
N ALA A 21 -4.21 6.24 -5.77
CA ALA A 21 -3.81 5.66 -4.50
C ALA A 21 -2.29 5.68 -4.30
N GLU A 22 -1.52 5.32 -5.32
CA GLU A 22 -0.05 5.36 -5.21
C GLU A 22 0.49 6.78 -5.09
N VAL A 23 0.02 7.72 -5.92
CA VAL A 23 0.45 9.12 -5.86
C VAL A 23 0.16 9.71 -4.48
N ARG A 24 -1.06 9.50 -3.99
CA ARG A 24 -1.48 9.97 -2.67
C ARG A 24 -0.67 9.34 -1.55
N ALA A 25 -0.46 8.02 -1.58
CA ALA A 25 0.34 7.34 -0.57
C ALA A 25 1.80 7.87 -0.54
N ARG A 26 2.42 8.12 -1.69
CA ARG A 26 3.76 8.73 -1.71
C ARG A 26 3.75 10.14 -1.10
N ALA A 27 2.72 10.94 -1.41
CA ALA A 27 2.55 12.27 -0.83
C ALA A 27 2.32 12.23 0.70
N ASP A 28 1.63 11.20 1.19
CA ASP A 28 1.39 10.95 2.62
C ASP A 28 2.63 10.36 3.34
N GLY A 29 3.75 10.16 2.63
CA GLY A 29 5.03 9.78 3.21
C GLY A 29 5.35 8.29 3.18
N TRP A 30 4.54 7.46 2.52
CA TRP A 30 4.88 6.04 2.31
C TRP A 30 6.11 5.94 1.42
N GLN A 31 7.16 5.30 1.95
CA GLN A 31 8.46 5.21 1.27
C GLN A 31 8.42 4.19 0.13
N THR A 32 7.75 3.07 0.37
CA THR A 32 7.55 2.02 -0.64
C THR A 32 6.06 1.77 -0.80
N VAL A 33 5.56 1.83 -2.03
CA VAL A 33 4.17 1.47 -2.36
C VAL A 33 4.22 0.36 -3.39
N ARG A 34 3.61 -0.79 -3.10
CA ARG A 34 3.57 -1.96 -3.96
C ARG A 34 2.14 -2.26 -4.36
N ARG A 35 1.88 -2.39 -5.66
CA ARG A 35 0.60 -2.87 -6.19
C ARG A 35 0.67 -4.37 -6.42
N LEU A 36 -0.38 -5.07 -6.04
CA LEU A 36 -0.52 -6.51 -6.14
C LEU A 36 -1.85 -6.83 -6.82
N PRO A 37 -1.91 -7.75 -7.80
CA PRO A 37 -3.18 -8.27 -8.26
C PRO A 37 -3.90 -9.02 -7.11
N LYS A 38 -5.24 -9.15 -7.19
CA LYS A 38 -6.07 -9.81 -6.17
C LYS A 38 -5.61 -11.20 -5.75
N ASP A 39 -5.06 -11.97 -6.69
CA ASP A 39 -4.63 -13.36 -6.48
C ASP A 39 -3.11 -13.48 -6.24
N ALA A 40 -2.43 -12.37 -5.99
CA ALA A 40 -0.99 -12.39 -5.73
C ALA A 40 -0.68 -13.13 -4.41
N ILE A 41 0.05 -14.24 -4.53
CA ILE A 41 0.68 -14.89 -3.39
C ILE A 41 2.03 -14.20 -3.16
N VAL A 42 2.15 -13.51 -2.03
CA VAL A 42 3.38 -12.81 -1.63
C VAL A 42 3.88 -13.34 -0.31
N THR A 43 5.20 -13.38 -0.13
CA THR A 43 5.79 -13.62 1.19
C THR A 43 5.52 -12.42 2.09
N MET A 44 5.17 -12.69 3.35
CA MET A 44 4.85 -11.67 4.37
C MET A 44 6.12 -11.09 5.03
N GLU A 45 7.22 -10.97 4.29
CA GLU A 45 8.43 -10.33 4.81
C GLU A 45 8.12 -8.88 5.14
N PHE A 46 8.25 -8.50 6.41
CA PHE A 46 7.97 -7.14 6.88
C PHE A 46 9.05 -6.17 6.42
N MET A 47 8.65 -5.09 5.75
CA MET A 47 9.51 -3.99 5.31
C MET A 47 8.97 -2.67 5.86
N PRO A 48 9.61 -2.08 6.90
CA PRO A 48 9.17 -0.81 7.48
C PRO A 48 8.91 0.27 6.42
N GLY A 49 7.76 0.96 6.53
CA GLY A 49 7.36 2.01 5.59
C GLY A 49 6.84 1.52 4.24
N ARG A 50 6.59 0.21 4.08
CA ARG A 50 5.93 -0.35 2.89
C ARG A 50 4.42 -0.36 3.04
N LEU A 51 3.74 0.13 2.01
CA LEU A 51 2.31 -0.07 1.77
C LEU A 51 2.12 -1.10 0.66
N ASN A 52 1.25 -2.07 0.88
CA ASN A 52 0.74 -2.94 -0.16
C ASN A 52 -0.69 -2.54 -0.53
N LEU A 53 -0.97 -2.48 -1.82
CA LEU A 53 -2.29 -2.24 -2.39
C LEU A 53 -2.67 -3.46 -3.22
N THR A 54 -3.71 -4.19 -2.83
CA THR A 54 -4.37 -5.14 -3.73
C THR A 54 -5.25 -4.36 -4.69
N VAL A 55 -5.07 -4.63 -5.97
CA VAL A 55 -5.78 -3.98 -7.07
C VAL A 55 -6.60 -5.02 -7.83
N GLU A 56 -7.86 -4.68 -8.09
CA GLU A 56 -8.78 -5.41 -8.94
C GLU A 56 -9.52 -4.40 -9.82
N ASP A 57 -9.62 -4.69 -11.12
CA ASP A 57 -10.27 -3.81 -12.11
C ASP A 57 -9.79 -2.34 -12.06
N GLY A 58 -8.50 -2.16 -11.74
CA GLY A 58 -7.86 -0.83 -11.65
C GLY A 58 -8.11 -0.08 -10.34
N ALA A 59 -8.91 -0.62 -9.41
CA ALA A 59 -9.22 -0.01 -8.12
C ALA A 59 -8.59 -0.80 -6.96
N VAL A 60 -8.27 -0.10 -5.87
CA VAL A 60 -7.74 -0.73 -4.65
C VAL A 60 -8.86 -1.41 -3.89
N THR A 61 -8.77 -2.73 -3.69
CA THR A 61 -9.74 -3.50 -2.90
C THR A 61 -9.25 -3.85 -1.51
N ARG A 62 -7.94 -3.79 -1.28
CA ARG A 62 -7.33 -3.98 0.05
C ARG A 62 -6.05 -3.16 0.14
N ALA A 63 -5.76 -2.64 1.32
CA ALA A 63 -4.50 -1.96 1.61
C ALA A 63 -3.98 -2.38 3.00
N TRP A 64 -2.68 -2.65 3.11
CA TRP A 64 -2.05 -3.07 4.38
C TRP A 64 -0.58 -2.70 4.43
N ILE A 65 -0.09 -2.50 5.66
CA ILE A 65 1.33 -2.30 5.94
C ILE A 65 2.06 -3.60 5.63
N GLY A 66 3.13 -3.49 4.87
CA GLY A 66 4.00 -4.59 4.51
C GLY A 66 5.31 -4.56 5.23
#